data_AF-A0A498FD10-F1
#
_entry.id   AF-A0A498FD10-F1
#
_cell.length_a   1.000
_cell.length_b   1.000
_cell.length_c   1.000
_cell.angle_alpha   90.00
_cell.angle_beta   90.00
_cell.angle_gamma   90.00
#
_symmetry.space_group_name_H-M   'P 1'
#
loop_
_entity.id
_entity.type
_entity.pdbx_description
1 polymer ?
#
loop_
_entity_poly.entity_id
_entity_poly.type
_entity_poly.pdbx_seq_one_letter_code
_entity_poly.pdbx_strand_id
1 'polypeptide(L)'
;MSDVVYAIRISHLEYSGLKIMDIKMGKSTDIDNTLRQYSRGNRDIELLDMWTPNPDKTLSTAERGVQAVAERYAYDKQSEKFVFLQGAYQEFAETVNMLLRNMSRDDLAAESASSESDDVDDYTGTTPSVIKILGETHDVDSWADALTVAVAA
;
A
#
# COMPACT_ATOMS: atom_id res chain seq x y z
N MET A 1 1.38 -1.28 -18.28
CA MET A 1 1.61 -2.42 -17.36
C MET A 1 2.22 -1.85 -16.11
N SER A 2 1.49 -1.91 -15.01
CA SER A 2 1.86 -1.26 -13.76
C SER A 2 2.06 -2.35 -12.72
N ASP A 3 3.28 -2.44 -12.19
CA ASP A 3 3.58 -3.31 -11.07
C ASP A 3 2.90 -2.75 -9.83
N VAL A 4 1.88 -3.45 -9.33
CA VAL A 4 1.08 -3.01 -8.19
C VAL A 4 0.91 -4.11 -7.17
N VAL A 5 0.92 -3.71 -5.90
CA VAL A 5 0.38 -4.51 -4.81
C VAL A 5 -1.10 -4.15 -4.69
N TYR A 6 -1.99 -5.12 -4.64
CA TYR A 6 -3.43 -4.90 -4.60
C TYR A 6 -4.06 -5.50 -3.34
N ALA A 7 -5.19 -4.95 -2.93
CA ALA A 7 -6.09 -5.53 -1.93
C ALA A 7 -7.49 -5.71 -2.54
N ILE A 8 -8.00 -6.95 -2.54
CA ILE A 8 -9.32 -7.30 -3.05
C ILE A 8 -10.15 -7.87 -1.91
N ARG A 9 -11.33 -7.29 -1.67
CA ARG A 9 -12.37 -7.89 -0.84
C ARG A 9 -12.93 -9.10 -1.55
N ILE A 10 -12.84 -10.29 -0.95
CA ILE A 10 -13.41 -11.53 -1.47
C ILE A 10 -14.78 -11.81 -0.86
N SER A 11 -14.96 -11.45 0.41
CA SER A 11 -16.22 -11.64 1.10
C SER A 11 -16.46 -10.48 2.08
N HIS A 12 -17.73 -10.25 2.38
CA HIS A 12 -18.17 -9.26 3.33
C HIS A 12 -19.37 -9.82 4.08
N LEU A 13 -19.31 -9.78 5.41
CA LEU A 13 -20.44 -10.09 6.28
C LEU A 13 -20.71 -8.88 7.15
N GLU A 14 -21.95 -8.39 7.09
CA GLU A 14 -22.44 -7.33 7.96
C GLU A 14 -23.69 -7.80 8.68
N TYR A 15 -23.62 -7.93 10.00
CA TYR A 15 -24.76 -8.32 10.81
C TYR A 15 -24.75 -7.60 12.16
N SER A 16 -25.82 -6.89 12.48
CA SER A 16 -26.04 -6.24 13.78
C SER A 16 -24.86 -5.37 14.26
N GLY A 17 -24.27 -4.58 13.35
CA GLY A 17 -23.14 -3.68 13.64
C GLY A 17 -21.77 -4.36 13.62
N LEU A 18 -21.71 -5.66 13.39
CA LEU A 18 -20.46 -6.39 13.20
C LEU A 18 -20.16 -6.52 11.71
N LYS A 19 -19.04 -5.92 11.29
CA LYS A 19 -18.54 -5.94 9.91
C LYS A 19 -17.28 -6.81 9.85
N ILE A 20 -17.32 -7.87 9.04
CA ILE A 20 -16.18 -8.75 8.75
C ILE A 20 -15.87 -8.64 7.26
N MET A 21 -14.60 -8.42 6.93
CA MET A 21 -14.13 -8.41 5.55
C MET A 21 -13.01 -9.43 5.37
N ASP A 22 -13.18 -10.35 4.42
CA ASP A 22 -12.09 -11.19 3.96
C ASP A 22 -11.40 -10.51 2.80
N ILE A 23 -10.13 -10.18 2.99
CA ILE A 23 -9.35 -9.41 2.02
C ILE A 23 -8.15 -10.23 1.60
N LYS A 24 -7.99 -10.36 0.28
CA LYS A 24 -6.82 -10.98 -0.32
C LYS A 24 -5.88 -9.91 -0.83
N MET A 25 -4.63 -10.01 -0.43
CA MET A 25 -3.57 -9.12 -0.83
C MET A 25 -2.56 -9.88 -1.67
N GLY A 26 -2.09 -9.25 -2.74
CA GLY A 26 -1.09 -9.85 -3.60
C GLY A 26 -0.45 -8.82 -4.51
N LYS A 27 0.38 -9.28 -5.42
CA LYS A 27 1.00 -8.44 -6.45
C LYS A 27 0.51 -8.81 -7.84
N SER A 28 0.48 -7.84 -8.75
CA SER A 28 0.24 -8.07 -10.17
C SER A 28 1.05 -7.09 -11.02
N THR A 29 1.43 -7.54 -12.21
CA THR A 29 1.99 -6.71 -13.29
C THR A 29 0.90 -6.34 -14.34
N ASP A 30 -0.28 -6.97 -14.23
CA ASP A 30 -1.47 -6.78 -15.07
C ASP A 30 -2.72 -6.95 -14.21
N ILE A 31 -3.10 -5.86 -13.53
CA ILE A 31 -4.21 -5.87 -12.58
C ILE A 31 -5.55 -6.15 -13.25
N ASP A 32 -5.74 -5.73 -14.50
CA ASP A 32 -6.99 -5.96 -15.24
C ASP A 32 -7.21 -7.45 -15.50
N ASN A 33 -6.16 -8.16 -15.92
CA ASN A 33 -6.21 -9.61 -16.07
C ASN A 33 -6.44 -10.31 -14.73
N THR A 34 -5.76 -9.86 -13.66
CA THR A 34 -5.96 -10.41 -12.31
C THR A 34 -7.42 -10.27 -11.86
N LEU A 35 -8.02 -9.08 -11.99
CA LEU A 35 -9.42 -8.86 -11.62
C LEU A 35 -10.40 -9.71 -12.45
N ARG A 36 -10.14 -9.87 -13.75
CA ARG A 36 -10.93 -10.76 -14.62
C ARG A 36 -10.87 -12.21 -14.14
N GLN A 37 -9.72 -12.69 -13.66
CA GLN A 37 -9.59 -14.04 -13.12
C GLN A 37 -10.38 -14.20 -11.82
N TYR A 38 -10.29 -13.25 -10.90
CA TYR A 38 -11.08 -13.29 -9.65
C TYR A 38 -12.58 -13.24 -9.92
N SER A 39 -13.02 -12.42 -10.88
CA SER A 39 -14.44 -12.25 -11.23
C SER A 39 -15.09 -13.53 -11.76
N ARG A 40 -14.30 -14.46 -12.30
CA ARG A 40 -14.80 -15.76 -12.79
C ARG A 40 -15.16 -16.72 -11.66
N GLY A 41 -14.55 -16.55 -10.48
CA GLY A 41 -14.73 -17.44 -9.34
C GLY A 41 -15.61 -16.89 -8.22
N ASN A 42 -15.77 -15.56 -8.12
CA ASN A 42 -16.52 -14.91 -7.04
C ASN A 42 -17.30 -13.70 -7.60
N ARG A 43 -18.59 -13.58 -7.23
CA ARG A 43 -19.49 -12.50 -7.72
C ARG A 43 -19.36 -11.19 -6.96
N ASP A 44 -18.98 -11.23 -5.68
CA ASP A 44 -18.96 -10.05 -4.79
C ASP A 44 -17.54 -9.53 -4.50
N ILE A 45 -16.64 -9.66 -5.48
CA ILE A 45 -15.29 -9.13 -5.32
C ILE A 45 -15.27 -7.62 -5.54
N GLU A 46 -14.48 -6.92 -4.74
CA GLU A 46 -14.26 -5.48 -4.89
C GLU A 46 -12.77 -5.21 -4.74
N LEU A 47 -12.18 -4.51 -5.71
CA LEU A 47 -10.85 -3.95 -5.58
C LEU A 47 -10.94 -2.76 -4.62
N LEU A 48 -10.21 -2.82 -3.50
CA LEU A 48 -10.25 -1.79 -2.48
C LEU A 48 -9.14 -0.76 -2.71
N ASP A 49 -7.90 -1.24 -2.82
CA ASP A 49 -6.72 -0.38 -2.94
C ASP A 49 -5.67 -1.01 -3.85
N MET A 50 -4.86 -0.14 -4.46
CA MET A 50 -3.68 -0.51 -5.23
C MET A 50 -2.52 0.39 -4.82
N TRP A 51 -1.36 -0.19 -4.58
CA TRP A 51 -0.15 0.52 -4.19
C TRP A 51 0.97 0.24 -5.17
N THR A 52 1.65 1.30 -5.60
CA THR A 52 2.92 1.14 -6.32
C THR A 52 4.01 0.77 -5.33
N PRO A 53 4.84 -0.24 -5.65
CA PRO A 53 6.11 -0.42 -4.96
C PRO A 53 6.92 0.87 -5.01
N ASN A 54 7.68 1.12 -3.95
CA ASN A 54 8.74 2.11 -4.02
C ASN A 54 9.73 1.70 -5.15
N PRO A 55 10.16 2.61 -6.04
CA PRO A 55 11.11 2.32 -7.12
C PRO A 55 12.37 1.57 -6.68
N ASP A 56 12.83 1.79 -5.44
CA ASP A 56 14.04 1.17 -4.87
C ASP A 56 13.80 -0.24 -4.32
N LYS A 57 12.56 -0.75 -4.36
CA LYS A 57 12.17 -2.04 -3.81
C LYS A 57 11.52 -2.88 -4.89
N THR A 58 11.79 -4.19 -4.84
CA THR A 58 11.11 -5.13 -5.71
C THR A 58 9.63 -5.22 -5.35
N LEU A 59 8.77 -5.49 -6.34
CA LEU A 59 7.35 -5.76 -6.14
C LEU A 59 7.08 -6.86 -5.09
N SER A 60 7.96 -7.87 -5.01
CA SER A 60 7.87 -8.92 -3.99
C SER A 60 8.19 -8.43 -2.58
N THR A 61 9.11 -7.48 -2.44
CA THR A 61 9.44 -6.86 -1.15
C THR A 61 8.29 -5.97 -0.69
N ALA A 62 7.70 -5.18 -1.60
CA ALA A 62 6.55 -4.35 -1.31
C ALA A 62 5.34 -5.19 -0.86
N GLU A 63 5.02 -6.26 -1.59
CA GLU A 63 3.94 -7.20 -1.22
C GLU A 63 4.14 -7.77 0.19
N ARG A 64 5.35 -8.26 0.50
CA ARG A 64 5.66 -8.79 1.85
C ARG A 64 5.52 -7.72 2.92
N GLY A 65 5.93 -6.48 2.63
CA GLY A 65 5.78 -5.35 3.54
C GLY A 65 4.31 -5.04 3.83
N VAL A 66 3.49 -4.93 2.78
CA VAL A 66 2.04 -4.69 2.91
C VAL A 66 1.37 -5.82 3.70
N GLN A 67 1.69 -7.08 3.41
CA GLN A 67 1.18 -8.23 4.17
C GLN A 67 1.63 -8.21 5.64
N ALA A 68 2.89 -7.83 5.92
CA ALA A 68 3.39 -7.74 7.29
C ALA A 68 2.72 -6.62 8.10
N VAL A 69 2.36 -5.50 7.45
CA VAL A 69 1.53 -4.47 8.08
C VAL A 69 0.12 -5.01 8.30
N ALA A 70 -0.48 -5.66 7.29
CA ALA A 70 -1.81 -6.23 7.39
C ALA A 70 -1.96 -7.22 8.57
N GLU A 71 -0.95 -8.05 8.83
CA GLU A 71 -0.92 -8.97 9.99
C GLU A 71 -1.11 -8.29 11.35
N ARG A 72 -0.78 -6.99 11.47
CA ARG A 72 -0.94 -6.24 12.72
C ARG A 72 -2.36 -5.72 12.94
N TYR A 73 -3.11 -5.53 11.86
CA TYR A 73 -4.48 -4.98 11.88
C TYR A 73 -5.54 -6.06 11.65
N ALA A 74 -5.19 -7.13 10.96
CA ALA A 74 -6.08 -8.25 10.71
C ALA A 74 -6.33 -9.01 12.02
N TYR A 75 -7.58 -9.43 12.20
CA TYR A 75 -7.98 -10.30 13.30
C TYR A 75 -7.45 -11.72 13.13
N ASP A 76 -7.44 -12.22 11.88
CA ASP A 76 -6.97 -13.54 11.54
C ASP A 76 -6.32 -13.55 10.15
N LYS A 77 -5.39 -14.50 9.94
CA LYS A 77 -4.74 -14.75 8.65
C LYS A 77 -4.94 -16.21 8.26
N GLN A 78 -5.67 -16.42 7.17
CA GLN A 78 -5.95 -17.73 6.61
C GLN A 78 -5.24 -17.91 5.27
N SER A 79 -4.03 -18.46 5.33
CA SER A 79 -3.16 -18.66 4.15
C SER A 79 -2.88 -17.35 3.41
N GLU A 80 -3.68 -17.04 2.38
CA GLU A 80 -3.57 -15.85 1.52
C GLU A 80 -4.66 -14.79 1.79
N LYS A 81 -5.50 -15.01 2.80
CA LYS A 81 -6.60 -14.11 3.18
C LYS A 81 -6.37 -13.50 4.55
N PHE A 82 -6.74 -12.24 4.69
CA PHE A 82 -6.73 -11.48 5.93
C PHE A 82 -8.16 -11.14 6.31
N VAL A 83 -8.53 -11.44 7.55
CA VAL A 83 -9.85 -11.15 8.10
C VAL A 83 -9.76 -9.85 8.88
N PHE A 84 -10.47 -8.82 8.43
CA PHE A 84 -10.55 -7.53 9.12
C PHE A 84 -11.92 -7.36 9.79
N LEU A 85 -11.91 -6.83 11.01
CA LEU A 85 -13.10 -6.51 11.78
C LEU A 85 -13.32 -5.00 11.83
N GLN A 86 -14.58 -4.56 11.83
CA GLN A 86 -15.01 -3.23 12.29
C GLN A 86 -14.12 -2.05 11.85
N GLY A 87 -13.89 -1.89 10.54
CA GLY A 87 -13.15 -0.73 10.01
C GLY A 87 -11.63 -0.81 10.15
N ALA A 88 -11.06 -1.86 10.77
CA ALA A 88 -9.61 -2.05 10.89
C ALA A 88 -8.88 -2.06 9.54
N TYR A 89 -9.59 -2.41 8.45
CA TYR A 89 -9.04 -2.30 7.10
C TYR A 89 -8.77 -0.84 6.70
N GLN A 90 -9.66 0.10 7.04
CA GLN A 90 -9.45 1.51 6.73
C GLN A 90 -8.19 2.04 7.43
N GLU A 91 -8.00 1.73 8.71
CA GLU A 91 -6.79 2.11 9.46
C GLU A 91 -5.52 1.50 8.87
N PHE A 92 -5.61 0.22 8.46
CA PHE A 92 -4.54 -0.45 7.73
C PHE A 92 -4.22 0.27 6.41
N ALA A 93 -5.23 0.56 5.60
CA ALA A 93 -5.06 1.19 4.28
C ALA A 93 -4.48 2.59 4.43
N GLU A 94 -4.95 3.39 5.38
CA GLU A 94 -4.38 4.70 5.71
C GLU A 94 -2.90 4.61 6.07
N THR A 95 -2.52 3.63 6.89
CA THR A 95 -1.12 3.39 7.28
C THR A 95 -0.26 3.03 6.07
N VAL A 96 -0.76 2.17 5.17
CA VAL A 96 -0.04 1.82 3.94
C VAL A 96 0.06 3.03 2.99
N ASN A 97 -0.99 3.84 2.89
CA ASN A 97 -1.04 5.05 2.07
C ASN A 97 -0.03 6.13 2.53
N MET A 98 0.41 6.10 3.79
CA MET A 98 1.50 6.97 4.26
C MET A 98 2.87 6.55 3.71
N LEU A 99 3.03 5.27 3.34
CA LEU A 99 4.32 4.68 2.94
C LEU A 99 4.41 4.44 1.44
N LEU A 100 3.29 4.10 0.81
CA LEU A 100 3.20 3.76 -0.61
C LEU A 100 2.15 4.64 -1.28
N ARG A 101 2.43 5.05 -2.52
CA ARG A 101 1.49 5.79 -3.32
C ARG A 101 0.32 4.88 -3.71
N ASN A 102 -0.87 5.24 -3.23
CA ASN A 102 -2.11 4.62 -3.67
C ASN A 102 -2.43 5.09 -5.10
N MET A 103 -2.83 4.15 -5.95
CA MET A 103 -3.23 4.41 -7.33
C MET A 103 -4.70 4.09 -7.54
N SER A 104 -5.40 5.02 -8.18
CA SER A 104 -6.72 4.74 -8.73
C SER A 104 -6.60 3.99 -10.06
N ARG A 105 -7.71 3.42 -10.51
CA ARG A 105 -7.75 2.74 -11.81
C ARG A 105 -7.59 3.72 -12.99
N ASP A 106 -7.95 4.99 -12.79
CA ASP A 106 -7.80 6.03 -13.79
C ASP A 106 -6.32 6.47 -13.93
N ASP A 107 -5.57 6.45 -12.81
CA ASP A 107 -4.11 6.70 -12.83
C ASP A 107 -3.37 5.64 -13.66
N LEU A 108 -3.81 4.38 -13.60
CA LEU A 108 -3.23 3.28 -14.38
C LEU A 108 -3.41 3.46 -15.89
N ALA A 109 -4.54 4.03 -16.31
CA ALA A 109 -4.82 4.31 -17.71
C ALA A 109 -3.99 5.50 -18.21
N ALA A 110 -3.78 6.51 -17.36
CA ALA A 110 -2.96 7.68 -17.67
C ALA A 110 -1.45 7.35 -17.74
N GLU A 111 -0.94 6.55 -16.81
CA GLU A 111 0.47 6.11 -16.80
C GLU A 111 0.79 5.19 -18.00
N SER A 112 -0.19 4.38 -18.44
CA SER A 112 -0.05 3.59 -19.67
C SER A 112 -0.05 4.43 -20.95
N ALA A 113 -0.47 5.69 -20.89
CA ALA A 113 -0.49 6.63 -22.02
C ALA A 113 0.64 7.68 -21.97
N SER A 114 1.29 7.86 -20.82
CA SER A 114 2.35 8.85 -20.60
C SER A 114 3.71 8.19 -20.50
N SER A 115 4.29 7.85 -21.65
CA SER A 115 5.70 7.48 -21.78
C SER A 115 6.52 8.69 -22.26
N GLU A 116 6.55 9.76 -21.47
CA GLU A 116 7.53 10.84 -21.60
C GLU A 116 8.01 11.19 -20.19
N SER A 117 9.32 11.08 -19.98
CA SER A 117 10.00 11.38 -18.73
C SER A 117 10.12 12.89 -18.56
N ASP A 118 9.47 13.46 -17.55
CA ASP A 118 9.83 14.78 -17.05
C ASP A 118 10.96 14.63 -16.03
N ASP A 119 12.14 15.14 -16.38
CA ASP A 119 13.25 15.37 -15.44
C ASP A 119 12.76 16.34 -14.35
N VAL A 120 12.26 15.78 -13.25
CA VAL A 120 12.06 16.52 -12.01
C VAL A 120 13.40 16.45 -11.27
N ASP A 121 13.99 17.59 -10.92
CA ASP A 121 15.19 17.66 -10.07
C ASP A 121 14.89 16.98 -8.73
N ASP A 122 15.21 15.69 -8.68
CA ASP A 122 14.87 14.78 -7.60
C ASP A 122 15.94 14.89 -6.51
N TYR A 123 15.61 15.60 -5.43
CA TYR A 123 16.47 15.70 -4.26
C TYR A 123 16.44 14.43 -3.39
N THR A 124 15.65 13.40 -3.73
CA THR A 124 15.46 12.20 -2.88
C THR A 124 16.65 11.24 -2.81
N GLY A 125 17.77 11.57 -3.48
CA GLY A 125 19.04 10.85 -3.35
C GLY A 125 20.04 11.41 -2.33
N THR A 126 19.77 12.58 -1.73
CA THR A 126 20.75 13.24 -0.84
C THR A 126 20.28 13.16 0.60
N THR A 127 21.08 12.56 1.48
CA THR A 127 20.83 12.58 2.93
C THR A 127 20.72 14.03 3.40
N PRO A 128 19.59 14.44 3.99
CA PRO A 128 19.48 15.77 4.57
C PRO A 128 20.41 15.86 5.77
N SER A 129 21.21 16.92 5.86
CA SER A 129 22.08 17.15 7.03
C SER A 129 21.32 17.67 8.25
N VAL A 130 20.09 18.16 8.03
CA VAL A 130 19.25 18.80 9.05
C VAL A 130 17.78 18.50 8.77
N ILE A 131 17.01 18.14 9.80
CA ILE A 131 15.56 17.94 9.73
C ILE A 131 14.83 18.81 10.77
N LYS A 132 13.61 19.25 10.45
CA LYS A 132 12.80 20.09 11.34
C LYS A 132 11.50 19.40 11.73
N ILE A 133 11.30 19.14 13.01
CA ILE A 133 10.13 18.45 13.56
C ILE A 133 9.48 19.34 14.62
N LEU A 134 8.17 19.59 14.47
CA LEU A 134 7.38 20.42 15.39
C LEU A 134 7.95 21.83 15.68
N GLY A 135 8.80 22.35 14.79
CA GLY A 135 9.43 23.67 14.95
C GLY A 135 10.88 23.62 15.44
N GLU A 136 11.34 22.50 15.97
CA GLU A 136 12.72 22.29 16.42
C GLU A 136 13.57 21.66 15.32
N THR A 137 14.84 22.06 15.29
CA THR A 137 15.78 21.71 14.21
C THR A 137 16.82 20.75 14.77
N HIS A 138 17.00 19.62 14.10
CA HIS A 138 17.90 18.54 14.51
C HIS A 138 18.89 18.23 13.40
N ASP A 139 20.18 18.23 13.73
CA ASP A 139 21.24 17.80 12.83
C ASP A 139 21.25 16.27 12.75
N VAL A 140 21.45 15.73 11.56
CA VAL A 140 21.43 14.28 11.32
C VAL A 140 22.47 13.89 10.28
N ASP A 141 23.18 12.79 10.54
CA ASP A 141 24.30 12.34 9.69
C ASP A 141 23.90 11.26 8.68
N SER A 142 22.70 10.67 8.83
CA SER A 142 22.21 9.60 7.97
C SER A 142 20.68 9.51 7.94
N TRP A 143 20.12 8.82 6.93
CA TRP A 143 18.68 8.57 6.85
C TRP A 143 18.14 7.73 8.02
N ALA A 144 18.93 6.80 8.54
CA ALA A 144 18.53 6.02 9.72
C ALA A 144 18.44 6.91 10.96
N ASP A 145 19.33 7.90 11.07
CA ASP A 145 19.37 8.87 12.15
C ASP A 145 18.19 9.85 12.05
N ALA A 146 17.90 10.32 10.82
CA ALA A 146 16.73 11.14 10.52
C ALA A 146 15.41 10.46 10.91
N LEU A 147 15.27 9.17 10.59
CA LEU A 147 14.09 8.39 10.96
C LEU A 147 14.02 8.14 12.48
N THR A 148 15.15 7.93 13.13
CA THR A 148 15.20 7.72 14.59
C THR A 148 14.79 8.99 15.33
N VAL A 149 15.32 10.15 14.92
CA VAL A 149 14.96 11.46 15.49
C VAL A 149 13.49 11.77 15.24
N ALA A 150 12.96 11.45 14.05
CA ALA A 150 11.54 11.65 13.73
C ALA A 150 10.57 10.78 14.55
N VAL A 151 11.01 9.60 15.02
CA VAL A 151 10.19 8.70 15.84
C VAL A 151 10.32 9.01 17.34
N ALA A 152 11.43 9.63 17.75
CA ALA A 152 11.71 9.95 19.15
C ALA A 152 11.19 11.34 19.58
N ALA A 153 10.93 12.24 18.64
CA ALA A 153 10.35 13.57 18.86
C ALA A 153 8.82 13.54 18.93
#